data_AF-A0A7Y2Y9W6-F1
#
_entry.id   AF-A0A7Y2Y9W6-F1
#
_cell.length_a   1.000
_cell.length_b   1.000
_cell.length_c   1.000
_cell.angle_alpha   90.00
_cell.angle_beta   90.00
_cell.angle_gamma   90.00
#
_symmetry.space_group_name_H-M   'P 1'
#
loop_
_entity.id
_entity.type
_entity.pdbx_description
1 polymer ?
#
loop_
_entity_poly.entity_id
_entity_poly.type
_entity_poly.pdbx_seq_one_letter_code
_entity_poly.pdbx_strand_id
1 'polypeptide(L)' 'MEEVVDPNGWNEIIIEANCPEIEIKINGVSTARYTEKGDVPTSGCICLQTHAGEPYEIWYKNIVLKKLEY' A
#
# COMPACT_ATOMS: atom_id res chain seq x y z
N MET A 1 -13.27 -9.44 8.59
CA MET A 1 -11.97 -8.73 8.65
C MET A 1 -10.83 -9.68 9.01
N GLU A 2 -11.02 -10.68 9.87
CA GLU A 2 -10.04 -11.75 10.13
C GLU A 2 -9.66 -12.60 8.91
N GLU A 3 -10.45 -12.59 7.83
CA GLU A 3 -10.15 -13.44 6.65
C GLU A 3 -9.11 -12.84 5.68
N VAL A 4 -8.78 -11.55 5.78
CA VAL A 4 -7.90 -10.88 4.79
C VAL A 4 -6.47 -10.72 5.28
N VAL A 5 -6.22 -10.64 6.59
CA VAL A 5 -4.89 -10.38 7.15
C VAL A 5 -4.46 -11.56 8.03
N ASP A 6 -3.24 -12.04 7.83
CA ASP A 6 -2.57 -12.95 8.75
C ASP A 6 -1.75 -12.15 9.77
N PRO A 7 -2.18 -12.03 11.04
CA PRO A 7 -1.48 -11.24 12.05
C PRO A 7 -0.15 -11.85 12.49
N ASN A 8 0.08 -13.14 12.20
CA ASN A 8 1.30 -13.86 12.60
C ASN A 8 2.19 -14.21 11.38
N GLY A 9 1.79 -13.76 10.19
CA GLY A 9 2.42 -14.14 8.94
C GLY A 9 2.74 -12.95 8.03
N TRP A 10 2.99 -13.28 6.77
CA TRP A 10 3.29 -12.30 5.73
C TRP A 10 2.02 -11.92 4.98
N ASN A 11 1.79 -10.62 4.83
CA ASN A 11 0.68 -10.09 4.06
C ASN A 11 1.23 -9.44 2.79
N GLU A 12 0.76 -9.89 1.62
CA GLU A 12 1.07 -9.24 0.36
C GLU A 12 0.29 -7.93 0.26
N ILE A 13 1.00 -6.85 -0.02
CA ILE A 13 0.42 -5.54 -0.27
C ILE A 13 0.75 -5.15 -1.70
N ILE A 14 -0.28 -4.95 -2.52
CA ILE A 14 -0.16 -4.40 -3.87
C ILE A 14 -0.79 -3.02 -3.86
N ILE A 15 -0.02 -2.02 -4.28
CA ILE A 15 -0.48 -0.64 -4.45
C ILE A 15 -0.37 -0.29 -5.93
N GLU A 16 -1.51 -0.03 -6.55
CA GLU A 16 -1.59 0.47 -7.92
C GLU A 16 -1.88 1.97 -7.84
N ALA A 17 -0.91 2.80 -8.26
CA ALA A 17 -1.06 4.25 -8.33
C ALA A 17 -0.97 4.70 -9.79
N ASN A 18 -2.13 4.98 -10.38
CA ASN A 18 -2.27 5.45 -11.75
C ASN A 18 -2.77 6.90 -11.76
N CYS A 19 -1.85 7.85 -11.60
CA CYS A 19 -2.17 9.27 -11.53
C CYS A 19 -3.22 9.55 -10.42
N PRO A 20 -4.49 9.94 -10.67
CA PRO A 20 -5.42 10.16 -9.56
C PRO A 20 -6.02 8.86 -9.02
N GLU A 21 -5.94 7.74 -9.75
CA GLU A 21 -6.57 6.48 -9.36
C GLU A 21 -5.61 5.65 -8.51
N ILE A 22 -6.03 5.33 -7.28
CA ILE A 22 -5.26 4.55 -6.33
C ILE A 22 -6.09 3.36 -5.88
N GLU A 23 -5.51 2.16 -5.97
CA GLU A 23 -6.06 0.94 -5.38
C GLU A 23 -5.02 0.27 -4.47
N ILE A 24 -5.48 -0.20 -3.31
CA ILE A 24 -4.69 -0.99 -2.37
C ILE A 24 -5.35 -2.36 -2.24
N LYS A 25 -4.55 -3.41 -2.43
CA LYS A 25 -4.94 -4.81 -2.22
C LYS A 25 -4.11 -5.39 -1.10
N ILE A 26 -4.75 -6.14 -0.22
CA ILE A 26 -4.09 -6.95 0.82
C ILE A 26 -4.48 -8.41 0.58
N ASN A 27 -3.48 -9.27 0.43
CA ASN A 27 -3.67 -10.70 0.13
C ASN A 27 -4.68 -10.94 -1.03
N GLY A 28 -4.53 -10.16 -2.10
CA GLY A 28 -5.39 -10.21 -3.30
C GLY A 28 -6.76 -9.54 -3.17
N VAL A 29 -7.19 -9.12 -1.98
CA VAL A 29 -8.49 -8.47 -1.76
C VAL A 29 -8.33 -6.95 -1.83
N SER A 30 -9.12 -6.29 -2.68
CA SER A 30 -9.20 -4.82 -2.73
C SER A 30 -9.76 -4.28 -1.43
N THR A 31 -8.94 -3.53 -0.67
CA THR A 31 -9.33 -2.95 0.63
C THR A 31 -9.61 -1.45 0.54
N ALA A 32 -8.99 -0.75 -0.42
CA ALA A 32 -9.26 0.66 -0.67
C ALA A 32 -9.18 0.97 -2.17
N ARG A 33 -10.11 1.81 -2.63
CA ARG A 33 -10.11 2.43 -3.95
C ARG A 33 -10.45 3.90 -3.79
N TYR A 34 -9.63 4.77 -4.36
CA TYR A 34 -9.80 6.20 -4.23
C TYR A 34 -9.34 6.92 -5.49
N THR A 35 -10.14 7.89 -5.91
CA THR A 35 -9.79 8.84 -6.97
C THR A 35 -9.47 10.16 -6.30
N GLU A 36 -8.22 10.60 -6.41
CA GLU A 36 -7.80 11.91 -5.91
C GLU A 36 -8.49 13.03 -6.71
N LYS A 37 -9.07 13.99 -5.96
CA LYS A 37 -9.87 15.10 -6.51
C LYS A 37 -9.18 16.44 -6.37
N GLY A 38 -8.15 16.53 -5.54
CA GLY A 38 -7.34 17.72 -5.33
C GLY A 38 -6.23 17.87 -6.37
N ASP A 39 -5.66 19.07 -6.41
CA ASP A 39 -4.43 19.35 -7.16
C ASP A 39 -3.22 18.99 -6.29
N VAL A 40 -2.78 17.74 -6.39
CA VAL A 40 -1.63 17.20 -5.66
C VAL A 40 -0.61 16.60 -6.63
N PRO A 41 0.69 16.57 -6.28
CA PRO A 41 1.71 15.96 -7.13
C PRO A 41 1.44 14.48 -7.40
N THR A 42 1.49 14.07 -8.67
CA THR A 42 1.28 12.68 -9.11
C THR A 42 2.57 11.84 -9.11
N SER A 43 3.69 12.43 -8.67
CA SER A 43 4.99 11.77 -8.61
C SER A 43 5.75 12.19 -7.35
N GLY A 44 6.49 11.25 -6.76
CA GLY A 44 7.29 11.50 -5.57
C GLY A 44 8.05 10.25 -5.12
N CYS A 45 8.56 10.30 -3.89
CA CYS A 45 9.20 9.15 -3.26
C CYS A 45 8.15 8.22 -2.60
N ILE A 46 8.43 6.93 -2.60
CA ILE A 46 7.68 5.95 -1.79
C ILE A 46 8.41 5.81 -0.46
N CYS A 47 7.69 6.08 0.64
CA CYS A 47 8.24 6.06 1.99
C CYS A 47 7.51 5.02 2.83
N LEU A 48 8.27 4.21 3.57
CA LEU A 48 7.70 3.36 4.63
C LEU A 48 7.56 4.21 5.89
N GLN A 49 6.36 4.30 6.43
CA GLN A 49 6.08 5.07 7.65
C GLN A 49 5.84 4.13 8.82
N THR A 50 6.49 4.44 9.94
CA THR A 50 6.16 3.91 11.27
C THR A 50 5.53 5.03 12.09
N HIS A 51 4.29 4.83 12.56
CA HIS A 51 3.63 5.79 13.45
C HIS A 51 4.23 5.73 14.87
N ALA A 52 4.19 6.85 15.60
CA ALA A 52 4.58 6.88 17.02
C ALA A 52 3.52 6.17 17.90
N GLY A 53 3.94 5.52 18.99
CA GLY A 53 3.02 4.80 19.88
C GLY A 53 3.77 3.80 20.76
N GLU A 54 3.04 2.78 21.22
CA GLU A 54 3.63 1.64 21.92
C GLU A 54 4.75 1.00 21.07
N PRO A 55 5.78 0.42 21.67
CA PRO A 55 6.82 -0.28 20.92
C PRO A 55 6.23 -1.41 20.07
N TYR A 56 6.54 -1.40 18.78
CA TYR A 56 6.19 -2.48 17.87
C TYR A 56 7.32 -2.72 16.87
N GLU A 57 7.22 -3.84 16.17
CA GLU A 57 8.16 -4.26 15.14
C GLU A 57 7.40 -4.56 13.84
N ILE A 58 7.98 -4.17 12.70
CA ILE A 58 7.43 -4.48 11.37
C ILE A 58 8.57 -4.98 10.50
N TRP A 59 8.34 -6.10 9.81
CA TRP A 59 9.28 -6.67 8.87
C TRP A 59 8.76 -6.49 7.44
N TYR A 60 9.66 -6.08 6.55
CA TYR A 60 9.36 -5.93 5.13
C TYR A 60 10.25 -6.87 4.32
N LYS A 61 9.70 -7.43 3.24
CA LYS A 61 10.48 -8.20 2.26
C LYS A 61 9.89 -8.00 0.87
N ASN A 62 10.67 -8.27 -0.17
CA ASN A 62 10.24 -8.26 -1.57
C ASN A 62 9.59 -6.94 -2.01
N ILE A 63 10.15 -5.80 -1.59
CA ILE A 63 9.67 -4.48 -2.03
C ILE A 63 10.15 -4.26 -3.46
N VAL A 64 9.21 -4.24 -4.40
CA VAL A 64 9.47 -4.04 -5.83
C VAL A 64 8.63 -2.87 -6.32
N LEU A 65 9.24 -2.01 -7.14
CA LEU A 65 8.55 -0.93 -7.83
C LEU A 65 8.58 -1.20 -9.33
N LYS A 66 7.41 -1.17 -9.97
CA LYS A 66 7.27 -1.27 -11.42
C LYS A 66 6.49 -0.06 -11.92
N LYS A 67 7.02 0.60 -12.96
CA LYS A 67 6.28 1.65 -13.66
C LYS A 67 5.13 1.02 -14.44
N LEU A 68 3.95 1.63 -14.40
CA LEU A 68 2.82 1.21 -15.22
C LEU A 68 3.13 1.55 -16.69
N GLU A 69 3.03 0.54 -17.57
CA GLU A 69 3.19 0.69 -19.01
C GLU A 69 1.79 0.64 -19.63
N TYR A 70 1.50 1.58 -20.53
CA TYR A 70 0.24 1.70 -21.27
C TYR A 70 0.54 1.83 -22.76
#